data_AF-A0A957PGM2-F1
#
_entry.id   AF-A0A957PGM2-F1
#
_cell.length_a   1.000
_cell.length_b   1.000
_cell.length_c   1.000
_cell.angle_alpha   90.00
_cell.angle_beta   90.00
_cell.angle_gamma   90.00
#
_symmetry.space_group_name_H-M   'P 1'
#
loop_
_entity.id
_entity.type
_entity.pdbx_description
1 polymer ?
#
loop_
_entity_poly.entity_id
_entity_poly.type
_entity_poly.pdbx_seq_one_letter_code
_entity_poly.pdbx_strand_id
1 'polypeptide(L)'
;SGQVRLDGDVLANAAGNESDILLVAGQTFITTEVAKVGYRQVVVAGQLFAPRTSQGLLSNYLNVAGQVVWYTGAPRFVNGNDSFGAAFFEYLPEPVSLIINGVVDIEPDVTVELLRAKVTEIVLNGILSGPKEVVPLLQVLTVEKNGMINVASTDEDDDDE
;
A
#
# COMPACT_ATOMS: atom_id res chain seq x y z
N SER A 1 11.03 11.26 -4.41
CA SER A 1 9.86 12.00 -4.92
C SER A 1 9.04 12.49 -3.73
N GLY A 2 8.19 13.51 -3.91
CA GLY A 2 7.31 14.00 -2.84
C GLY A 2 6.13 13.07 -2.58
N GLN A 3 5.61 13.10 -1.35
CA GLN A 3 4.42 12.36 -0.92
C GLN A 3 3.34 13.33 -0.42
N VAL A 4 2.09 13.08 -0.79
CA VAL A 4 0.93 13.81 -0.29
C VAL A 4 -0.15 12.84 0.19
N ARG A 5 -0.77 13.14 1.33
CA ARG A 5 -1.93 12.41 1.88
C ARG A 5 -3.13 13.35 1.88
N LEU A 6 -4.25 12.88 1.35
CA LEU A 6 -5.48 13.63 1.21
C LEU A 6 -6.64 12.76 1.70
N ASP A 7 -7.57 13.35 2.45
CA ASP A 7 -8.85 12.71 2.69
C ASP A 7 -9.72 12.77 1.43
N GLY A 8 -10.65 11.82 1.28
CA GLY A 8 -11.56 11.75 0.14
C GLY A 8 -12.39 13.02 -0.04
N ASP A 9 -12.72 13.73 1.05
CA ASP A 9 -13.48 14.99 1.03
C ASP A 9 -12.76 16.12 0.30
N VAL A 10 -11.43 16.09 0.21
CA VAL A 10 -10.66 17.08 -0.56
C VAL A 10 -11.08 17.05 -2.03
N LEU A 11 -11.43 15.87 -2.55
CA LEU A 11 -11.84 15.71 -3.94
C LEU A 11 -13.22 16.28 -4.24
N ALA A 12 -14.03 16.58 -3.22
CA ALA A 12 -15.33 17.23 -3.41
C ALA A 12 -15.21 18.68 -3.92
N ASN A 13 -14.00 19.28 -3.85
CA ASN A 13 -13.70 20.64 -4.29
C ASN A 13 -14.72 21.67 -3.79
N ALA A 14 -15.08 21.62 -2.50
CA ALA A 14 -16.25 22.32 -1.96
C ALA A 14 -16.22 23.85 -2.13
N ALA A 15 -15.02 24.45 -2.20
CA ALA A 15 -14.82 25.88 -2.40
C ALA A 15 -14.39 26.26 -3.83
N GLY A 16 -14.26 25.29 -4.74
CA GLY A 16 -13.81 25.49 -6.11
C GLY A 16 -14.93 25.45 -7.14
N ASN A 17 -14.54 25.37 -8.41
CA ASN A 17 -15.42 25.29 -9.56
C ASN A 17 -15.39 23.90 -10.20
N GLU A 18 -16.51 23.47 -10.79
CA GLU A 18 -16.61 22.20 -11.51
C GLU A 18 -15.68 22.10 -12.72
N SER A 19 -15.18 23.23 -13.25
CA SER A 19 -14.20 23.26 -14.33
C SER A 19 -12.75 23.03 -13.88
N ASP A 20 -12.50 23.05 -12.58
CA ASP A 20 -11.15 22.97 -12.03
C ASP A 20 -10.52 21.60 -12.30
N ILE A 21 -9.19 21.59 -12.46
CA ILE A 21 -8.40 20.37 -12.61
C ILE A 21 -7.45 20.26 -11.42
N LEU A 22 -7.52 19.13 -10.72
CA LEU A 22 -6.54 18.81 -9.70
C LEU A 22 -5.36 18.10 -10.37
N LEU A 23 -4.16 18.68 -10.27
CA LEU A 23 -2.90 18.03 -10.66
C LEU A 23 -2.13 17.65 -9.40
N VAL A 24 -1.83 16.36 -9.26
CA VAL A 24 -0.97 15.84 -8.20
C VAL A 24 0.19 15.07 -8.81
N ALA A 25 1.39 15.30 -8.28
CA ALA A 25 2.63 14.69 -8.77
C ALA A 25 3.36 13.97 -7.62
N GLY A 26 3.97 12.83 -7.94
CA GLY A 26 4.65 11.98 -6.95
C GLY A 26 3.75 10.88 -6.41
N GLN A 27 3.82 10.61 -5.11
CA GLN A 27 3.02 9.58 -4.44
C GLN A 27 1.83 10.23 -3.73
N THR A 28 0.62 9.90 -4.16
CA THR A 28 -0.63 10.44 -3.63
C THR A 28 -1.42 9.35 -2.92
N PHE A 29 -1.85 9.63 -1.70
CA PHE A 29 -2.65 8.72 -0.89
C PHE A 29 -3.99 9.36 -0.60
N ILE A 30 -5.07 8.75 -1.07
CA ILE A 30 -6.43 9.04 -0.62
C ILE A 30 -6.70 8.12 0.55
N THR A 31 -6.96 8.68 1.74
CA THR A 31 -7.02 7.93 3.01
C THR A 31 -8.44 7.54 3.45
N THR A 32 -9.46 8.15 2.85
CA THR A 32 -10.87 7.88 3.15
C THR A 32 -11.69 7.77 1.87
N GLU A 33 -12.88 7.17 1.97
CA GLU A 33 -13.76 6.99 0.83
C GLU A 33 -14.11 8.35 0.16
N VAL A 34 -14.07 8.37 -1.16
CA VAL A 34 -14.45 9.52 -1.97
C VAL A 34 -15.96 9.45 -2.22
N ALA A 35 -16.72 10.32 -1.56
CA ALA A 35 -18.16 10.41 -1.76
C ALA A 35 -18.55 11.27 -2.98
N LYS A 36 -17.70 12.24 -3.35
CA LYS A 36 -17.94 13.17 -4.47
C LYS A 36 -16.62 13.62 -5.08
N VAL A 37 -16.59 13.76 -6.41
CA VAL A 37 -15.53 14.47 -7.13
C VAL A 37 -16.09 15.76 -7.71
N GLY A 38 -15.60 16.90 -7.23
CA GLY A 38 -15.99 18.25 -7.68
C GLY A 38 -15.03 18.87 -8.70
N TYR A 39 -13.94 18.17 -9.04
CA TYR A 39 -13.05 18.56 -10.13
C TYR A 39 -13.57 18.02 -11.46
N ARG A 40 -13.33 18.75 -12.55
CA ARG A 40 -13.57 18.25 -13.91
C ARG A 40 -12.73 17.00 -14.17
N GLN A 41 -11.50 17.02 -13.67
CA GLN A 41 -10.51 15.98 -13.87
C GLN A 41 -9.50 15.98 -12.74
N VAL A 42 -9.01 14.79 -12.39
CA VAL A 42 -7.91 14.57 -11.46
C VAL A 42 -6.76 13.95 -12.25
N VAL A 43 -5.69 14.71 -12.45
CA VAL A 43 -4.49 14.26 -13.15
C VAL A 43 -3.45 13.84 -12.13
N VAL A 44 -3.01 12.59 -12.22
CA VAL A 44 -1.95 12.04 -11.36
C VAL A 44 -0.72 11.77 -12.22
N ALA A 45 0.39 12.44 -11.91
CA ALA A 45 1.69 12.16 -12.48
C ALA A 45 2.54 11.40 -11.44
N GLY A 46 2.44 10.07 -11.42
CA GLY A 46 3.08 9.21 -10.43
C GLY A 46 2.17 8.09 -9.93
N GLN A 47 2.17 7.86 -8.61
CA GLN A 47 1.42 6.76 -8.00
C GLN A 47 0.24 7.31 -7.19
N LEU A 48 -0.93 6.70 -7.39
CA LEU A 48 -2.12 6.94 -6.59
C LEU A 48 -2.45 5.69 -5.78
N PHE A 49 -2.69 5.85 -4.49
CA PHE A 49 -3.23 4.81 -3.61
C PHE A 49 -4.59 5.30 -3.12
N ALA A 50 -5.66 4.53 -3.35
CA ALA A 50 -7.01 4.95 -2.99
C ALA A 50 -7.87 3.77 -2.49
N PRO A 51 -8.91 4.03 -1.68
CA PRO A 51 -9.82 2.98 -1.23
C PRO A 51 -10.54 2.35 -2.43
N ARG A 52 -10.61 1.02 -2.43
CA ARG A 52 -11.29 0.24 -3.48
C ARG A 52 -12.77 0.61 -3.61
N THR A 53 -13.41 1.01 -2.52
CA THR A 53 -14.81 1.50 -2.53
C THR A 53 -14.99 2.74 -3.41
N SER A 54 -13.94 3.55 -3.58
CA SER A 54 -13.95 4.77 -4.40
C SER A 54 -13.68 4.53 -5.89
N GLN A 55 -13.27 3.31 -6.29
CA GLN A 55 -12.83 3.00 -7.65
C GLN A 55 -13.89 3.32 -8.72
N GLY A 56 -15.14 2.95 -8.47
CA GLY A 56 -16.24 3.19 -9.40
C GLY A 56 -16.48 4.68 -9.67
N LEU A 57 -16.42 5.52 -8.64
CA LEU A 57 -16.58 6.96 -8.77
C LEU A 57 -15.35 7.60 -9.40
N LEU A 58 -14.16 7.35 -8.84
CA LEU A 58 -12.91 7.99 -9.23
C LEU A 58 -12.49 7.69 -10.66
N SER A 59 -12.76 6.49 -11.16
CA SER A 59 -12.31 6.05 -12.50
C SER A 59 -12.79 6.96 -13.64
N ASN A 60 -13.93 7.65 -13.48
CA ASN A 60 -14.46 8.58 -14.48
C ASN A 60 -13.73 9.94 -14.52
N TYR A 61 -13.01 10.29 -13.45
CA TYR A 61 -12.35 11.59 -13.29
C TYR A 61 -10.82 11.47 -13.37
N LEU A 62 -10.28 10.27 -13.17
CA LEU A 62 -8.86 10.03 -13.09
C LEU A 62 -8.20 9.95 -14.47
N ASN A 63 -7.11 10.71 -14.62
CA ASN A 63 -6.13 10.52 -15.68
C ASN A 63 -4.76 10.33 -15.05
N VAL A 64 -4.21 9.11 -15.17
CA VAL A 64 -3.01 8.71 -14.44
C VAL A 64 -1.89 8.40 -15.41
N ALA A 65 -0.82 9.20 -15.33
CA ALA A 65 0.47 8.92 -15.92
C ALA A 65 1.35 8.23 -14.86
N GLY A 66 1.12 6.92 -14.68
CA GLY A 66 1.80 6.09 -13.69
C GLY A 66 0.92 4.93 -13.23
N GLN A 67 0.77 4.72 -11.92
CA GLN A 67 0.06 3.56 -11.36
C GLN A 67 -1.05 3.97 -10.39
N VAL A 68 -2.12 3.18 -10.36
CA VAL A 68 -3.18 3.29 -9.36
C VAL A 68 -3.29 1.98 -8.61
N VAL A 69 -3.18 2.08 -7.30
CA VAL A 69 -3.33 0.99 -6.35
C VAL A 69 -4.65 1.15 -5.60
N TRP A 70 -5.45 0.09 -5.58
CA TRP A 70 -6.71 0.04 -4.86
C TRP A 70 -6.60 -0.82 -3.60
N TYR A 71 -6.67 -0.19 -2.44
CA TYR A 71 -6.57 -0.88 -1.15
C TYR A 71 -7.93 -1.05 -0.46
N THR A 72 -8.03 -2.04 0.42
CA THR A 72 -9.19 -2.25 1.31
C THR A 72 -8.81 -1.99 2.77
N GLY A 73 -9.79 -1.90 3.68
CA GLY A 73 -9.54 -1.82 5.12
C GLY A 73 -8.74 -0.60 5.58
N ALA A 74 -8.06 -0.74 6.72
CA ALA A 74 -7.20 0.29 7.30
C ALA A 74 -5.79 0.22 6.69
N PRO A 75 -5.36 1.20 5.89
CA PRO A 75 -4.06 1.15 5.23
C PRO A 75 -2.93 1.49 6.20
N ARG A 76 -1.86 0.69 6.18
CA ARG A 76 -0.58 1.01 6.82
C ARG A 76 0.50 1.12 5.75
N PHE A 77 0.93 2.36 5.52
CA PHE A 77 1.93 2.71 4.51
C PHE A 77 3.35 2.55 5.06
N VAL A 78 4.16 1.78 4.37
CA VAL A 78 5.57 1.53 4.67
C VAL A 78 6.39 2.05 3.50
N ASN A 79 7.32 2.96 3.75
CA ASN A 79 8.16 3.56 2.72
C ASN A 79 9.63 3.51 3.14
N GLY A 80 10.47 2.88 2.32
CA GLY A 80 11.88 2.64 2.65
C GLY A 80 12.13 1.21 3.11
N ASN A 81 13.05 1.04 4.05
CA ASN A 81 13.51 -0.26 4.52
C ASN A 81 13.05 -0.49 5.96
N ASP A 82 12.38 -1.60 6.22
CA ASP A 82 11.86 -1.96 7.55
C ASP A 82 11.97 -3.48 7.80
N SER A 83 11.89 -3.85 9.08
CA SER A 83 11.81 -5.23 9.56
C SER A 83 10.63 -5.35 10.51
N PHE A 84 9.81 -6.39 10.36
CA PHE A 84 8.61 -6.61 11.18
C PHE A 84 8.65 -7.96 11.89
N GLY A 85 8.88 -7.94 13.20
CA GLY A 85 8.67 -9.08 14.08
C GLY A 85 7.25 -9.20 14.63
N ALA A 86 7.00 -10.26 15.41
CA ALA A 86 5.67 -10.58 15.94
C ALA A 86 5.04 -9.42 16.71
N ALA A 87 5.84 -8.72 17.52
CA ALA A 87 5.40 -7.59 18.33
C ALA A 87 4.76 -6.47 17.48
N PHE A 88 5.27 -6.22 16.26
CA PHE A 88 4.67 -5.23 15.36
C PHE A 88 3.20 -5.57 15.06
N PHE A 89 2.93 -6.83 14.73
CA PHE A 89 1.58 -7.28 14.38
C PHE A 89 0.67 -7.38 15.60
N GLU A 90 1.20 -7.77 16.75
CA GLU A 90 0.45 -7.85 18.02
C GLU A 90 -0.05 -6.47 18.47
N TYR A 91 0.75 -5.42 18.27
CA TYR A 91 0.38 -4.04 18.59
C TYR A 91 -0.60 -3.40 17.60
N LEU A 92 -0.91 -4.04 16.48
CA LEU A 92 -1.95 -3.54 15.59
C LEU A 92 -3.32 -3.66 16.26
N PRO A 93 -4.08 -2.57 16.40
CA PRO A 93 -5.38 -2.59 17.09
C PRO A 93 -6.43 -3.40 16.31
N GLU A 94 -6.28 -3.48 15.00
CA GLU A 94 -7.17 -4.19 14.07
C GLU A 94 -6.36 -4.73 12.88
N PRO A 95 -6.92 -5.65 12.07
CA PRO A 95 -6.28 -6.10 10.84
C PRO A 95 -6.10 -4.95 9.84
N VAL A 96 -4.94 -4.90 9.19
CA VAL A 96 -4.54 -3.80 8.29
C VAL A 96 -4.20 -4.28 6.89
N SER A 97 -4.30 -3.37 5.93
CA SER A 97 -3.74 -3.55 4.59
C SER A 97 -2.34 -2.95 4.56
N LEU A 98 -1.34 -3.78 4.30
CA LEU A 98 0.05 -3.34 4.22
C LEU A 98 0.33 -2.81 2.82
N ILE A 99 0.77 -1.56 2.74
CA ILE A 99 1.10 -0.92 1.47
C ILE A 99 2.58 -0.59 1.52
N ILE A 100 3.37 -1.44 0.87
CA ILE A 100 4.82 -1.47 0.96
C ILE A 100 5.42 -0.80 -0.27
N ASN A 101 6.23 0.22 -0.05
CA ASN A 101 7.04 0.88 -1.06
C ASN A 101 8.51 0.88 -0.63
N GLY A 102 9.23 -0.18 -0.95
CA GLY A 102 10.62 -0.37 -0.54
C GLY A 102 10.94 -1.82 -0.19
N VAL A 103 11.77 -2.03 0.82
CA VAL A 103 12.25 -3.36 1.23
C VAL A 103 11.74 -3.67 2.63
N VAL A 104 10.99 -4.77 2.78
CA VAL A 104 10.50 -5.22 4.08
C VAL A 104 10.97 -6.65 4.31
N ASP A 105 11.51 -6.91 5.49
CA ASP A 105 11.75 -8.27 5.99
C ASP A 105 10.73 -8.63 7.08
N ILE A 106 10.16 -9.83 6.99
CA ILE A 106 9.31 -10.41 8.03
C ILE A 106 10.20 -11.30 8.88
N GLU A 107 10.28 -11.03 10.19
CA GLU A 107 11.23 -11.72 11.05
C GLU A 107 10.81 -13.17 11.37
N PRO A 108 11.74 -14.05 11.79
CA PRO A 108 11.46 -15.46 12.09
C PRO A 108 10.42 -15.74 13.17
N ASP A 109 10.14 -14.78 14.04
CA ASP A 109 9.15 -14.93 15.11
C ASP A 109 7.70 -14.72 14.62
N VAL A 110 7.50 -14.28 13.38
CA VAL A 110 6.18 -14.05 12.79
C VAL A 110 5.58 -15.36 12.27
N THR A 111 4.41 -15.71 12.79
CA THR A 111 3.68 -16.93 12.37
C THR A 111 2.67 -16.67 11.25
N VAL A 112 2.32 -17.74 10.54
CA VAL A 112 1.25 -17.72 9.52
C VAL A 112 -0.09 -17.30 10.13
N GLU A 113 -0.37 -17.75 11.35
CA GLU A 113 -1.58 -17.41 12.09
C GLU A 113 -1.64 -15.92 12.43
N LEU A 114 -0.52 -15.35 12.87
CA LEU A 114 -0.43 -13.94 13.21
C LEU A 114 -0.64 -13.05 11.97
N LEU A 115 0.03 -13.38 10.86
CA LEU A 115 -0.16 -12.67 9.59
C LEU A 115 -1.60 -12.76 9.09
N ARG A 116 -2.21 -13.95 9.11
CA ARG A 116 -3.61 -14.14 8.69
C ARG A 116 -4.58 -13.36 9.57
N ALA A 117 -4.28 -13.24 10.85
CA ALA A 117 -5.12 -12.50 11.80
C ALA A 117 -4.98 -10.98 11.66
N LYS A 118 -3.81 -10.47 11.25
CA LYS A 118 -3.48 -9.03 11.31
C LYS A 118 -3.30 -8.36 9.95
N VAL A 119 -3.18 -9.11 8.86
CA VAL A 119 -2.96 -8.57 7.52
C VAL A 119 -4.11 -9.01 6.60
N THR A 120 -4.88 -8.05 6.11
CA THR A 120 -6.00 -8.29 5.19
C THR A 120 -5.53 -8.47 3.75
N GLU A 121 -4.57 -7.65 3.34
CA GLU A 121 -3.95 -7.69 2.02
C GLU A 121 -2.60 -6.97 2.05
N ILE A 122 -1.80 -7.24 1.03
CA ILE A 122 -0.52 -6.58 0.78
C ILE A 122 -0.57 -5.97 -0.62
N VAL A 123 -0.18 -4.71 -0.72
CA VAL A 123 0.23 -4.08 -1.97
C VAL A 123 1.73 -3.91 -1.89
N LEU A 124 2.45 -4.53 -2.82
CA LEU A 124 3.91 -4.51 -2.84
C LEU A 124 4.44 -3.71 -4.03
N ASN A 125 5.24 -2.68 -3.74
CA ASN A 125 6.16 -2.03 -4.67
C ASN A 125 7.59 -2.12 -4.10
N GLY A 126 8.34 -3.15 -4.50
CA GLY A 126 9.69 -3.39 -4.00
C GLY A 126 9.96 -4.85 -3.61
N ILE A 127 10.59 -5.09 -2.48
CA ILE A 127 11.01 -6.42 -2.04
C ILE A 127 10.36 -6.74 -0.70
N LEU A 128 9.75 -7.91 -0.61
CA LEU A 128 9.23 -8.46 0.63
C LEU A 128 9.90 -9.82 0.88
N SER A 129 10.63 -9.94 1.97
CA SER A 129 11.32 -11.16 2.37
C SER A 129 10.73 -11.72 3.66
N GLY A 130 10.92 -13.01 3.91
CA GLY A 130 10.58 -13.61 5.20
C GLY A 130 10.84 -15.12 5.26
N PRO A 131 10.55 -15.76 6.40
CA PRO A 131 10.69 -17.20 6.59
C PRO A 131 9.98 -18.02 5.53
N LYS A 132 10.55 -19.17 5.20
CA LYS A 132 10.04 -20.09 4.18
C LYS A 132 8.58 -20.47 4.44
N GLU A 133 8.19 -20.55 5.71
CA GLU A 133 6.86 -20.91 6.19
C GLU A 133 5.82 -19.82 5.91
N VAL A 134 6.21 -18.54 5.95
CA VAL A 134 5.28 -17.41 5.78
C VAL A 134 5.20 -16.91 4.33
N VAL A 135 6.25 -17.11 3.53
CA VAL A 135 6.33 -16.62 2.14
C VAL A 135 5.11 -17.02 1.29
N PRO A 136 4.61 -18.27 1.31
CA PRO A 136 3.40 -18.62 0.57
C PRO A 136 2.18 -17.79 0.99
N LEU A 137 2.03 -17.47 2.28
CA LEU A 137 0.95 -16.60 2.73
C LEU A 137 1.17 -15.16 2.26
N LEU A 138 2.40 -14.63 2.31
CA LEU A 138 2.71 -13.29 1.79
C LEU A 138 2.35 -13.18 0.30
N GLN A 139 2.63 -14.22 -0.50
CA GLN A 139 2.25 -14.28 -1.91
C GLN A 139 0.72 -14.26 -2.10
N VAL A 140 -0.04 -14.99 -1.29
CA VAL A 140 -1.50 -15.03 -1.36
C VAL A 140 -2.13 -13.71 -0.92
N LEU A 141 -1.60 -13.09 0.15
CA LEU A 141 -2.09 -11.80 0.63
C LEU A 141 -1.72 -10.66 -0.31
N THR A 142 -0.68 -10.82 -1.13
CA THR A 142 -0.27 -9.78 -2.09
C THR A 142 -1.23 -9.70 -3.26
N VAL A 143 -2.13 -8.71 -3.22
CA VAL A 143 -3.15 -8.48 -4.25
C VAL A 143 -2.63 -7.66 -5.42
N GLU A 144 -1.53 -6.92 -5.23
CA GLU A 144 -0.81 -6.21 -6.27
C GLU A 144 0.70 -6.32 -6.04
N LYS A 145 1.42 -6.86 -7.03
CA LYS A 145 2.85 -7.18 -6.90
C LYS A 145 3.69 -6.48 -7.98
N ASN A 146 4.33 -5.39 -7.59
CA ASN A 146 5.34 -4.67 -8.35
C ASN A 146 6.72 -4.90 -7.72
N GLY A 147 7.28 -6.09 -7.89
CA GLY A 147 8.57 -6.46 -7.34
C GLY A 147 8.68 -7.94 -6.96
N MET A 148 9.42 -8.26 -5.90
CA MET A 148 9.81 -9.63 -5.54
C MET A 148 9.35 -10.01 -4.14
N ILE A 149 8.93 -11.27 -3.99
CA ILE A 149 8.65 -11.88 -2.69
C ILE A 149 9.59 -13.07 -2.55
N ASN A 150 10.49 -13.03 -1.58
CA ASN A 150 11.60 -13.97 -1.45
C ASN A 150 11.57 -14.68 -0.10
N VAL A 151 12.16 -15.88 -0.05
CA VAL A 151 12.57 -16.45 1.24
C VAL A 151 13.80 -15.66 1.70
N ALA A 152 13.80 -15.23 2.96
CA ALA A 152 14.97 -14.60 3.56
C ALA A 152 16.17 -15.55 3.45
N SER A 153 17.31 -15.03 3.00
CA SER A 153 18.56 -15.80 3.02
C SER A 153 18.90 -16.11 4.47
N THR A 154 19.01 -17.40 4.80
CA THR A 154 19.70 -17.81 6.01
C THR A 154 21.17 -17.48 5.78
N ASP A 155 21.74 -16.57 6.55
CA ASP A 155 23.17 -16.22 6.52
C ASP A 155 24.05 -17.39 7.05
N GLU A 156 23.82 -18.62 6.58
CA GLU A 156 24.57 -19.84 6.97
C GLU A 156 25.61 -20.29 5.92
N ASP A 157 25.94 -19.45 4.92
CA ASP A 157 26.88 -19.81 3.84
C ASP A 157 28.18 -18.96 3.80
N ASP A 158 28.54 -18.24 4.87
CA ASP A 158 29.75 -17.37 4.89
C ASP A 158 30.77 -17.70 6.01
N ASP A 159 30.76 -18.92 6.56
CA ASP A 159 31.74 -19.37 7.58
C ASP A 159 32.58 -20.60 7.15
N ASP A 160 32.69 -20.88 5.84
CA ASP A 160 33.65 -21.86 5.30
C ASP A 160 34.40 -21.28 4.08
N GLU A 161 35.53 -20.60 4.32
CA GLU A 161 36.85 -20.80 3.65
C GLU A 161 37.93 -19.79 4.12
#